data_AF-A0A5C6AHG0-F1
#
_entry.id   AF-A0A5C6AHG0-F1
#
_cell.length_a   1.000
_cell.length_b   1.000
_cell.length_c   1.000
_cell.angle_alpha   90.00
_cell.angle_beta   90.00
_cell.angle_gamma   90.00
#
_symmetry.space_group_name_H-M   'P 1'
#
loop_
_entity.id
_entity.type
_entity.pdbx_description
1 polymer ?
#
loop_
_entity_poly.entity_id
_entity_poly.type
_entity_poly.pdbx_seq_one_letter_code
_entity_poly.pdbx_strand_id
1 'polypeptide(L)'
;MSRESKPFLRKQTSSWYCSIAGRQISLGKDREAAFEKFYALMADPSRVKSELTTLYDLSQVYLDWCQKKRKPATYNRHRYYLKLFIAKVGRQLRPSRLEARQVADWHEGLGIGSTAQNDAVAIVQRMLNWAVEQKYLSTNPISGMVKPKRKRRDVFYTPSQWAQIRQHAQEPFGMLLDFLYLTGCRPLAAR
;
A
#
# COMPACT_ATOMS: atom_id res chain seq x y z
N MET A 1 14.69 15.29 -33.59
CA MET A 1 14.17 14.03 -34.16
C MET A 1 14.17 12.96 -33.08
N SER A 2 13.00 12.57 -32.58
CA SER A 2 12.89 11.49 -31.58
C SER A 2 13.15 10.16 -32.28
N ARG A 3 14.23 9.46 -31.92
CA ARG A 3 14.48 8.10 -32.42
C ARG A 3 13.29 7.22 -32.04
N GLU A 4 12.63 6.64 -33.03
CA GLU A 4 11.63 5.60 -32.79
C GLU A 4 12.26 4.49 -31.95
N SER A 5 11.60 4.13 -30.86
CA SER A 5 12.06 3.18 -29.87
C SER A 5 12.00 1.75 -30.41
N LYS A 6 12.87 1.35 -31.35
CA LYS A 6 12.87 0.01 -31.96
C LYS A 6 13.34 -1.07 -30.96
N PRO A 7 12.67 -2.23 -30.87
CA PRO A 7 13.17 -3.38 -30.13
C PRO A 7 14.53 -3.85 -30.66
N PHE A 8 15.47 -4.13 -29.77
CA PHE A 8 16.80 -4.67 -30.11
C PHE A 8 17.15 -5.86 -29.21
N LEU A 9 17.88 -6.84 -29.76
CA LEU A 9 18.35 -8.01 -29.02
C LEU A 9 19.63 -7.67 -28.25
N ARG A 10 19.61 -7.87 -26.92
CA ARG A 10 20.79 -7.69 -26.08
C ARG A 10 21.57 -9.00 -25.99
N LYS A 11 22.74 -9.06 -26.62
CA LYS A 11 23.60 -10.26 -26.72
C LYS A 11 23.94 -10.90 -25.37
N GLN A 12 24.15 -10.09 -24.33
CA GLN A 12 24.56 -10.58 -23.00
C GLN A 12 23.46 -11.40 -22.30
N THR A 13 22.19 -11.10 -22.53
CA THR A 13 21.05 -11.73 -21.83
C THR A 13 20.15 -12.53 -22.77
N SER A 14 20.51 -12.63 -24.06
CA SER A 14 19.70 -13.23 -25.14
C SER A 14 18.22 -12.86 -25.05
N SER A 15 17.95 -11.58 -24.76
CA SER A 15 16.60 -11.06 -24.56
C SER A 15 16.43 -9.76 -25.33
N TRP A 16 15.23 -9.54 -25.85
CA TRP A 16 14.80 -8.34 -26.53
C TRP A 16 14.52 -7.23 -25.53
N TYR A 17 14.97 -6.01 -25.86
CA TYR A 17 14.74 -4.79 -25.09
C TYR A 17 14.24 -3.69 -26.01
N CYS A 18 13.48 -2.74 -25.46
CA CYS A 18 13.22 -1.46 -26.11
C CYS A 18 13.64 -0.32 -25.19
N SER A 19 14.08 0.80 -25.76
CA SER A 19 14.39 2.01 -24.99
C SER A 19 13.24 2.99 -25.12
N ILE A 20 12.49 3.20 -24.05
CA ILE A 20 11.36 4.14 -24.00
C ILE A 20 11.63 5.14 -22.88
N ALA A 21 11.52 6.44 -23.19
CA ALA A 21 11.76 7.55 -22.26
C ALA A 21 13.12 7.47 -21.51
N GLY A 22 14.18 7.04 -22.21
CA GLY A 22 15.54 6.94 -21.64
C GLY A 22 15.80 5.72 -20.74
N ARG A 23 14.82 4.82 -20.57
CA ARG A 23 14.97 3.57 -19.80
C ARG A 23 14.82 2.35 -20.70
N GLN A 24 15.57 1.28 -20.40
CA GLN A 24 15.49 0.01 -21.13
C GLN A 24 14.45 -0.93 -20.49
N ILE A 25 13.45 -1.34 -21.26
CA ILE A 25 12.40 -2.28 -20.85
C ILE A 25 12.69 -3.63 -21.52
N SER A 26 12.71 -4.70 -20.74
CA SER A 26 12.87 -6.07 -21.25
C SER A 26 11.54 -6.58 -21.80
N LEU A 27 11.53 -7.00 -23.06
CA LEU A 27 10.37 -7.51 -23.76
C LEU A 27 10.25 -9.05 -23.66
N GLY A 28 11.38 -9.76 -23.53
CA GLY A 28 11.40 -11.22 -23.39
C GLY A 28 12.51 -11.86 -24.23
N LYS A 29 12.66 -13.18 -24.17
CA LYS A 29 13.64 -13.92 -24.98
C LYS A 29 13.14 -14.21 -26.39
N ASP A 30 11.86 -14.53 -26.51
CA ASP A 30 11.20 -14.83 -27.78
C ASP A 30 10.98 -13.54 -28.58
N ARG A 31 11.27 -13.59 -29.88
CA ARG A 31 11.14 -12.48 -30.81
C ARG A 31 9.68 -12.11 -31.02
N GLU A 32 8.80 -13.05 -31.32
CA GLU A 32 7.41 -12.74 -31.66
C GLU A 32 6.67 -12.14 -30.45
N ALA A 33 6.76 -12.81 -29.29
CA ALA A 33 6.18 -12.31 -28.05
C ALA A 33 6.79 -10.97 -27.59
N ALA A 34 8.05 -10.69 -27.93
CA ALA A 34 8.67 -9.39 -27.63
C ALA A 34 8.12 -8.26 -28.51
N PHE A 35 7.88 -8.53 -29.79
CA PHE A 35 7.29 -7.55 -30.71
C PHE A 35 5.82 -7.30 -30.37
N GLU A 36 5.03 -8.33 -30.01
CA GLU A 36 3.67 -8.14 -29.51
C GLU A 36 3.64 -7.29 -28.24
N LYS A 37 4.50 -7.59 -27.26
CA LYS A 37 4.65 -6.76 -26.06
C LYS A 37 5.05 -5.34 -26.39
N PHE A 38 5.92 -5.15 -27.37
CA PHE A 38 6.32 -3.82 -27.81
C PHE A 38 5.15 -3.04 -28.41
N TYR A 39 4.36 -3.63 -29.31
CA TYR A 39 3.17 -3.00 -29.87
C TYR A 39 2.13 -2.70 -28.79
N ALA A 40 1.93 -3.64 -27.86
CA ALA A 40 1.03 -3.47 -26.72
C ALA A 40 1.49 -2.37 -25.74
N LEU A 41 2.79 -2.11 -25.63
CA LEU A 41 3.35 -1.01 -24.85
C LEU A 41 3.22 0.33 -25.58
N MET A 42 3.44 0.36 -26.90
CA MET A 42 3.31 1.58 -27.70
C MET A 42 1.86 2.03 -27.88
N ALA A 43 0.91 1.09 -27.85
CA ALA A 43 -0.53 1.38 -27.94
C ALA A 43 -1.13 2.00 -26.67
N ASP A 44 -0.49 1.82 -25.50
CA ASP A 44 -1.02 2.28 -24.22
C ASP A 44 0.07 2.99 -23.39
N PRO A 45 0.07 4.34 -23.37
CA PRO A 45 1.01 5.14 -22.57
C PRO A 45 0.99 4.81 -21.07
N SER A 46 -0.13 4.30 -20.54
CA SER A 46 -0.25 3.92 -19.13
C SER A 46 0.58 2.66 -18.81
N ARG A 47 0.71 1.72 -19.76
CA ARG A 47 1.53 0.52 -19.60
C ARG A 47 3.02 0.84 -19.57
N VAL A 48 3.46 1.79 -20.40
CA VAL A 48 4.83 2.31 -20.37
C VAL A 48 5.12 2.92 -19.01
N LYS A 49 4.23 3.78 -18.52
CA LYS A 49 4.42 4.43 -17.20
C LYS A 49 4.45 3.40 -16.06
N SER A 50 3.59 2.40 -16.11
CA SER A 50 3.57 1.27 -15.16
C SER A 50 4.88 0.48 -15.17
N GLU A 51 5.45 0.19 -16.35
CA GLU A 51 6.72 -0.55 -16.47
C GLU A 51 7.94 0.25 -16.01
N LEU A 52 7.85 1.58 -16.05
CA LEU A 52 8.91 2.47 -15.60
C LEU A 52 8.79 2.84 -14.11
N THR A 53 7.61 2.68 -13.50
CA THR A 53 7.36 3.09 -12.11
C THR A 53 7.69 1.96 -11.14
N THR A 54 8.57 2.22 -10.18
CA THR A 54 8.85 1.25 -9.10
C THR A 54 7.81 1.36 -7.99
N LEU A 55 7.65 0.30 -7.18
CA LEU A 55 6.81 0.38 -5.98
C LEU A 55 7.31 1.46 -5.01
N TYR A 56 8.62 1.72 -4.96
CA TYR A 56 9.16 2.79 -4.15
C TYR A 56 8.70 4.16 -4.64
N ASP A 57 8.87 4.46 -5.93
CA ASP A 57 8.44 5.74 -6.50
C ASP A 57 6.93 5.95 -6.31
N LEU A 58 6.16 4.89 -6.57
CA LEU A 58 4.71 4.90 -6.36
C LEU A 58 4.34 5.19 -4.90
N SER A 59 5.07 4.60 -3.95
CA SER A 59 4.86 4.84 -2.52
C SER A 59 5.11 6.30 -2.14
N GLN A 60 6.11 6.96 -2.73
CA GLN A 60 6.40 8.38 -2.44
C GLN A 60 5.27 9.28 -2.96
N VAL A 61 4.88 9.12 -4.23
CA VAL A 61 3.79 9.92 -4.82
C VAL A 61 2.47 9.71 -4.06
N TYR A 62 2.19 8.47 -3.66
CA TYR A 62 1.03 8.17 -2.83
C TYR A 62 1.10 8.84 -1.46
N LEU A 63 2.27 8.83 -0.80
CA LEU A 63 2.46 9.46 0.50
C LEU A 63 2.32 10.99 0.43
N ASP A 64 2.82 11.62 -0.64
CA ASP A 64 2.63 13.06 -0.88
C ASP A 64 1.15 13.42 -1.04
N TRP A 65 0.41 12.61 -1.79
CA TRP A 65 -1.03 12.75 -1.91
C TRP A 65 -1.74 12.55 -0.56
N CYS A 66 -1.36 11.53 0.19
CA CYS A 66 -1.89 11.24 1.52
C CYS A 66 -1.64 12.41 2.48
N GLN A 67 -0.46 13.02 2.45
CA GLN A 67 -0.13 14.16 3.30
C GLN A 67 -1.04 15.37 3.01
N LYS A 68 -1.34 15.63 1.73
CA LYS A 68 -2.18 16.76 1.32
C LYS A 68 -3.68 16.52 1.53
N LYS A 69 -4.15 15.27 1.46
CA LYS A 69 -5.59 14.94 1.41
C LYS A 69 -6.11 14.17 2.63
N ARG A 70 -5.25 13.68 3.52
CA ARG A 70 -5.63 12.85 4.68
C ARG A 70 -5.13 13.46 5.98
N LYS A 71 -5.72 12.99 7.09
CA LYS A 71 -5.31 13.41 8.44
C LYS A 71 -3.86 13.00 8.74
N PRO A 72 -3.10 13.78 9.53
CA PRO A 72 -1.70 13.48 9.85
C PRO A 72 -1.50 12.07 10.45
N ALA A 73 -2.39 11.64 11.34
CA ALA A 73 -2.35 10.30 11.94
C ALA A 73 -2.45 9.18 10.88
N THR A 74 -3.28 9.37 9.86
CA THR A 74 -3.42 8.43 8.74
C THR A 74 -2.14 8.39 7.91
N TYR A 75 -1.59 9.57 7.56
CA TYR A 75 -0.33 9.67 6.83
C TYR A 75 0.81 8.94 7.56
N ASN A 76 0.98 9.19 8.86
CA ASN A 76 2.04 8.57 9.65
C ASN A 76 1.94 7.04 9.65
N ARG A 77 0.72 6.51 9.78
CA ARG A 77 0.49 5.05 9.76
C ARG A 77 0.79 4.46 8.39
N HIS A 78 0.38 5.14 7.31
CA HIS A 78 0.68 4.70 5.95
C HIS A 78 2.18 4.73 5.67
N ARG A 79 2.86 5.81 6.04
CA ARG A 79 4.31 5.97 5.89
C ARG A 79 5.08 4.87 6.62
N TYR A 80 4.67 4.55 7.85
CA TYR A 80 5.30 3.50 8.66
C TYR A 80 5.25 2.14 7.95
N TYR A 81 4.06 1.66 7.59
CA TYR A 81 3.92 0.34 6.97
C TYR A 81 4.48 0.27 5.55
N LEU A 82 4.31 1.31 4.73
CA LEU A 82 4.89 1.34 3.38
C LEU A 82 6.42 1.35 3.43
N LYS A 83 7.04 2.05 4.39
CA LYS A 83 8.49 1.99 4.57
C LYS A 83 8.97 0.57 4.87
N LEU A 84 8.30 -0.13 5.79
CA LEU A 84 8.63 -1.53 6.13
C LEU A 84 8.41 -2.48 4.95
N PHE A 85 7.31 -2.30 4.21
CA PHE A 85 7.00 -3.09 3.03
C PHE A 85 8.10 -2.94 1.97
N ILE A 86 8.43 -1.71 1.58
CA ILE A 86 9.46 -1.45 0.57
C ILE A 86 10.84 -1.94 1.03
N ALA A 87 11.16 -1.84 2.33
CA ALA A 87 12.39 -2.40 2.87
C ALA A 87 12.47 -3.93 2.70
N LYS A 88 11.34 -4.64 2.81
CA LYS A 88 11.26 -6.09 2.63
C LYS A 88 11.30 -6.53 1.16
N VAL A 89 10.52 -5.89 0.30
CA VAL A 89 10.39 -6.30 -1.12
C VAL A 89 11.45 -5.71 -2.05
N GLY A 90 12.16 -4.68 -1.58
CA GLY A 90 13.19 -3.98 -2.34
C GLY A 90 12.65 -2.80 -3.14
N ARG A 91 13.48 -1.77 -3.29
CA ARG A 91 13.11 -0.48 -3.91
C ARG A 91 12.88 -0.57 -5.42
N GLN A 92 13.49 -1.56 -6.07
CA GLN A 92 13.45 -1.74 -7.52
C GLN A 92 12.32 -2.65 -7.99
N LEU A 93 11.54 -3.22 -7.06
CA LEU A 93 10.43 -4.09 -7.42
C LEU A 93 9.36 -3.30 -8.16
N ARG A 94 8.95 -3.84 -9.31
CA ARG A 94 7.88 -3.27 -10.14
C ARG A 94 6.51 -3.77 -9.67
N PRO A 95 5.46 -2.95 -9.76
CA PRO A 95 4.10 -3.37 -9.44
C PRO A 95 3.64 -4.61 -10.22
N SER A 96 4.06 -4.76 -11.50
CA SER A 96 3.71 -5.91 -12.34
C SER A 96 4.34 -7.24 -11.91
N ARG A 97 5.39 -7.20 -11.08
CA ARG A 97 6.07 -8.38 -10.52
C ARG A 97 5.70 -8.63 -9.06
N LEU A 98 4.79 -7.83 -8.50
CA LEU A 98 4.35 -8.00 -7.12
C LEU A 98 3.39 -9.18 -7.04
N GLU A 99 3.75 -10.17 -6.23
CA GLU A 99 2.90 -11.34 -5.97
C GLU A 99 2.26 -11.27 -4.58
N ALA A 100 1.05 -11.83 -4.44
CA ALA A 100 0.35 -11.89 -3.15
C ALA A 100 1.17 -12.61 -2.06
N ARG A 101 1.96 -13.62 -2.43
CA ARG A 101 2.87 -14.34 -1.53
C ARG A 101 3.90 -13.43 -0.89
N GLN A 102 4.49 -12.50 -1.64
CA GLN A 102 5.49 -11.57 -1.09
C GLN A 102 4.89 -10.64 -0.03
N VAL A 103 3.61 -10.27 -0.21
CA VAL A 103 2.88 -9.46 0.78
C VAL A 103 2.55 -10.30 2.01
N ALA A 104 2.18 -11.58 1.83
CA ALA A 104 1.94 -12.52 2.92
C ALA A 104 3.20 -12.71 3.79
N ASP A 105 4.30 -13.11 3.16
CA ASP A 105 5.60 -13.32 3.81
C ASP A 105 6.07 -12.05 4.56
N TRP A 106 5.79 -10.87 4.01
CA TRP A 106 6.10 -9.60 4.67
C TRP A 106 5.28 -9.38 5.94
N HIS A 107 3.95 -9.45 5.89
CA HIS A 107 3.12 -9.10 7.04
C HIS A 107 3.19 -10.16 8.16
N GLU A 108 3.41 -11.42 7.81
CA GLU A 108 3.65 -12.50 8.78
C GLU A 108 4.98 -12.29 9.51
N GLY A 109 6.02 -11.87 8.78
CA GLY A 109 7.33 -11.54 9.35
C GLY A 109 7.38 -10.32 10.26
N LEU A 110 6.30 -9.54 10.40
CA LEU A 110 6.24 -8.37 11.29
C LEU A 110 6.07 -8.74 12.76
N GLY A 111 5.64 -9.96 13.09
CA GLY A 111 5.40 -10.37 14.48
C GLY A 111 4.30 -9.59 15.21
N ILE A 112 3.40 -8.93 14.49
CA ILE A 112 2.30 -8.14 15.04
C ILE A 112 0.97 -8.93 15.06
N GLY A 113 0.02 -8.52 15.90
CA GLY A 113 -1.29 -9.18 15.99
C GLY A 113 -2.12 -9.11 14.70
N SER A 114 -3.03 -10.06 14.49
CA SER A 114 -3.78 -10.24 13.23
C SER A 114 -4.54 -9.00 12.75
N THR A 115 -5.10 -8.19 13.66
CA THR A 115 -5.76 -6.93 13.30
C THR A 115 -4.77 -5.90 12.74
N ALA A 116 -3.56 -5.83 13.30
CA ALA A 116 -2.51 -4.93 12.82
C ALA A 116 -1.93 -5.43 11.49
N GLN A 117 -1.77 -6.75 11.31
CA GLN A 117 -1.40 -7.34 10.02
C GLN A 117 -2.44 -7.01 8.94
N ASN A 118 -3.73 -7.14 9.25
CA ASN A 118 -4.81 -6.76 8.33
C ASN A 118 -4.71 -5.28 7.92
N ASP A 119 -4.48 -4.37 8.88
CA ASP A 119 -4.28 -2.95 8.61
C ASP A 119 -3.06 -2.70 7.71
N ALA A 120 -1.94 -3.40 7.95
CA ALA A 120 -0.73 -3.29 7.14
C ALA A 120 -1.00 -3.69 5.67
N VAL A 121 -1.65 -4.84 5.45
CA VAL A 121 -2.04 -5.30 4.11
C VAL A 121 -3.04 -4.35 3.45
N ALA A 122 -4.00 -3.84 4.21
CA ALA A 122 -5.00 -2.89 3.71
C ALA A 122 -4.37 -1.58 3.22
N ILE A 123 -3.29 -1.12 3.85
CA ILE A 123 -2.55 0.07 3.42
C ILE A 123 -1.85 -0.15 2.08
N VAL A 124 -1.17 -1.28 1.90
CA VAL A 124 -0.52 -1.64 0.62
C VAL A 124 -1.57 -1.74 -0.48
N GLN A 125 -2.68 -2.43 -0.21
CA GLN A 125 -3.77 -2.55 -1.17
C GLN A 125 -4.41 -1.19 -1.51
N ARG A 126 -4.55 -0.29 -0.52
CA ARG A 126 -5.09 1.07 -0.75
C ARG A 126 -4.18 1.89 -1.66
N MET A 127 -2.86 1.80 -1.49
CA MET A 127 -1.87 2.46 -2.36
C MET A 127 -2.01 1.95 -3.80
N LEU A 128 -2.12 0.64 -4.00
CA LEU A 128 -2.26 0.05 -5.33
C LEU A 128 -3.61 0.40 -5.98
N ASN A 129 -4.70 0.38 -5.22
CA ASN A 129 -6.00 0.86 -5.71
C ASN A 129 -5.96 2.34 -6.09
N TRP A 130 -5.31 3.18 -5.28
CA TRP A 130 -5.11 4.59 -5.61
C TRP A 130 -4.30 4.76 -6.90
N ALA A 131 -3.28 3.92 -7.11
CA ALA A 131 -2.48 3.94 -8.33
C ALA A 131 -3.31 3.57 -9.56
N VAL A 132 -4.27 2.65 -9.43
CA VAL A 132 -5.24 2.33 -10.49
C VAL A 132 -6.19 3.50 -10.73
N GLU A 133 -6.76 4.09 -9.67
CA GLU A 133 -7.63 5.28 -9.75
C GLU A 133 -6.96 6.45 -10.50
N GLN A 134 -5.65 6.63 -10.27
CA GLN A 134 -4.84 7.69 -10.88
C GLN A 134 -4.16 7.27 -12.20
N LYS A 135 -4.51 6.10 -12.75
CA LYS A 135 -4.00 5.56 -14.02
C LYS A 135 -2.47 5.38 -14.07
N TYR A 136 -1.83 5.18 -12.91
CA TYR A 136 -0.44 4.71 -12.83
C TYR A 136 -0.35 3.21 -13.11
N LEU A 137 -1.39 2.47 -12.72
CA LEU A 137 -1.54 1.03 -12.96
C LEU A 137 -2.84 0.77 -13.72
N SER A 138 -2.85 -0.24 -14.57
CA SER A 138 -4.07 -0.74 -15.20
C SER A 138 -4.90 -1.58 -14.24
N THR A 139 -4.24 -2.42 -13.43
CA THR A 139 -4.89 -3.34 -12.48
C THR A 139 -4.11 -3.41 -11.16
N ASN A 140 -4.80 -3.79 -10.08
CA ASN A 140 -4.16 -4.05 -8.79
C ASN A 140 -3.68 -5.51 -8.74
N PRO A 141 -2.37 -5.77 -8.58
CA PRO A 141 -1.80 -7.13 -8.59
C PRO A 141 -2.23 -8.00 -7.40
N ILE A 142 -2.74 -7.40 -6.31
CA ILE A 142 -3.13 -8.11 -5.08
C ILE A 142 -4.62 -7.90 -4.74
N SER A 143 -5.47 -7.61 -5.73
CA SER A 143 -6.90 -7.36 -5.52
C SER A 143 -7.62 -8.53 -4.81
N GLY A 144 -7.26 -9.77 -5.13
CA GLY A 144 -7.85 -11.00 -4.58
C GLY A 144 -7.15 -11.58 -3.34
N MET A 145 -6.16 -10.91 -2.76
CA MET A 145 -5.45 -11.43 -1.59
C MET A 145 -6.38 -11.53 -0.38
N VAL A 146 -6.44 -12.73 0.22
CA VAL A 146 -7.14 -12.94 1.49
C VAL A 146 -6.36 -12.26 2.61
N LYS A 147 -7.03 -11.37 3.36
CA LYS A 147 -6.42 -10.63 4.46
C LYS A 147 -6.54 -11.41 5.77
N PRO A 148 -5.61 -11.21 6.73
CA PRO A 148 -5.74 -11.74 8.09
C PRO A 148 -7.06 -11.33 8.75
N LYS A 149 -7.67 -12.22 9.53
CA LYS A 149 -8.93 -11.93 10.21
C LYS A 149 -8.74 -10.89 11.31
N ARG A 150 -9.54 -9.81 11.27
CA ARG A 150 -9.60 -8.84 12.36
C ARG A 150 -10.24 -9.48 13.58
N LYS A 151 -9.58 -9.36 14.72
CA LYS A 151 -10.18 -9.72 16.02
C LYS A 151 -10.96 -8.50 16.52
N ARG A 152 -12.24 -8.71 16.83
CA ARG A 152 -13.09 -7.71 17.47
C ARG A 152 -12.78 -7.72 18.97
N ARG A 153 -12.63 -6.53 19.57
CA ARG A 153 -12.52 -6.36 21.02
C ARG A 153 -13.80 -5.67 21.47
N ASP A 154 -14.76 -6.45 21.92
CA ASP A 154 -15.97 -5.93 22.54
C ASP A 154 -15.78 -6.06 24.05
N VAL A 155 -15.30 -4.97 24.67
CA VAL A 155 -15.24 -4.88 26.14
C VAL A 155 -16.37 -3.96 26.56
N PHE A 156 -17.35 -4.53 27.24
CA PHE A 156 -18.45 -3.79 27.86
C PHE A 156 -18.31 -3.93 29.37
N TYR A 157 -18.21 -2.79 30.07
CA TYR A 157 -18.13 -2.79 31.53
C TYR A 157 -19.53 -2.94 32.12
N THR A 158 -19.70 -3.87 33.05
CA THR A 158 -20.93 -3.97 33.85
C THR A 158 -21.05 -2.75 34.78
N PRO A 159 -22.25 -2.44 35.31
CA PRO A 159 -22.40 -1.36 36.29
C PRO A 159 -21.48 -1.50 37.51
N SER A 160 -21.23 -2.73 37.97
CA SER A 160 -20.31 -3.01 39.08
C SER A 160 -18.84 -2.73 38.73
N GLN A 161 -18.41 -3.10 37.52
CA GLN A 161 -17.07 -2.79 37.03
C GLN A 161 -16.89 -1.29 36.81
N TRP A 162 -17.92 -0.59 36.33
CA TRP A 162 -17.89 0.85 36.19
C TRP A 162 -17.75 1.57 37.54
N ALA A 163 -18.48 1.11 38.57
CA ALA A 163 -18.34 1.65 39.92
C ALA A 163 -16.91 1.49 40.47
N GLN A 164 -16.26 0.35 40.22
CA GLN A 164 -14.85 0.13 40.58
C GLN A 164 -13.92 1.10 39.84
N ILE A 165 -14.11 1.28 38.52
CA ILE A 165 -13.33 2.24 37.73
C ILE A 165 -13.49 3.65 38.31
N ARG A 166 -14.74 4.03 38.65
CA ARG A 166 -15.04 5.36 39.18
C ARG A 166 -14.46 5.60 40.57
N GLN A 167 -14.43 4.58 41.44
CA GLN A 167 -13.85 4.65 42.78
C GLN A 167 -12.34 4.94 42.74
N HIS A 168 -11.63 4.44 41.73
CA HIS A 168 -10.20 4.68 41.56
C HIS A 168 -9.87 5.92 40.72
N ALA A 169 -10.86 6.57 40.11
CA ALA A 169 -10.67 7.78 39.32
C ALA A 169 -10.66 9.03 40.22
N GLN A 170 -9.54 9.76 40.19
CA GLN A 170 -9.41 11.05 40.86
C GLN A 170 -9.87 12.20 39.95
N GLU A 171 -10.18 13.36 40.53
CA GLU A 171 -10.50 14.56 39.76
C GLU A 171 -9.25 15.23 39.17
N PRO A 172 -9.33 15.83 37.96
CA PRO A 172 -10.54 16.07 37.13
C PRO A 172 -10.91 14.93 36.19
N PHE A 173 -10.21 13.79 36.25
CA PHE A 173 -10.44 12.66 35.34
C PHE A 173 -11.80 11.99 35.60
N GLY A 174 -12.26 11.95 36.85
CA GLY A 174 -13.59 11.47 37.22
C GLY A 174 -14.71 12.21 36.49
N MET A 175 -14.70 13.55 36.51
CA MET A 175 -15.65 14.37 35.77
C MET A 175 -15.65 14.08 34.26
N LEU A 176 -14.48 13.89 33.66
CA LEU A 176 -14.39 13.52 32.24
C LEU A 176 -15.01 12.13 31.99
N LEU A 177 -14.75 11.15 32.86
CA LEU A 177 -15.36 9.81 32.73
C LEU A 177 -16.88 9.88 32.84
N ASP A 178 -17.41 10.63 33.80
CA ASP A 178 -18.84 10.80 34.00
C ASP A 178 -19.47 11.48 32.77
N PHE A 179 -18.83 12.53 32.23
CA PHE A 179 -19.27 13.18 31.00
C PHE A 179 -19.29 12.23 29.79
N LEU A 180 -18.24 11.44 29.60
CA LEU A 180 -18.16 10.47 28.49
C LEU A 180 -19.21 9.37 28.63
N TYR A 181 -19.46 8.89 29.85
CA TYR A 181 -20.46 7.87 30.13
C TYR A 181 -21.88 8.36 29.85
N LEU A 182 -22.22 9.58 30.28
CA LEU A 182 -23.56 10.15 30.11
C LEU A 182 -23.86 10.56 28.66
N THR A 183 -22.85 11.06 27.93
CA THR A 183 -23.06 11.59 26.57
C THR A 183 -22.78 10.57 25.46
N GLY A 184 -22.03 9.52 25.76
CA GLY A 184 -21.53 8.57 24.76
C GLY A 184 -20.62 9.21 23.69
N CYS A 185 -20.14 10.44 23.91
CA CYS A 185 -19.29 11.12 22.94
C CYS A 185 -17.87 10.51 22.94
N ARG A 186 -17.12 10.73 21.84
CA ARG A 186 -15.75 10.23 21.75
C ARG A 186 -14.83 11.04 22.67
N PRO A 187 -13.82 10.45 23.32
CA PRO A 187 -12.86 11.18 24.17
C PRO A 187 -12.12 12.34 23.49
N LEU A 188 -12.02 12.35 22.17
CA LEU A 188 -11.43 13.46 21.40
C LEU A 188 -12.40 14.62 21.14
N ALA A 189 -13.71 14.37 21.24
CA ALA A 189 -14.74 15.39 21.08
C ALA A 189 -15.12 16.06 22.41
N ALA A 190 -14.76 15.44 23.55
CA ALA A 190 -14.94 15.97 24.90
C ALA A 190 -13.79 16.88 25.38
N ARG A 191 -12.89 17.25 24.46
CA ARG A 191 -11.71 18.09 24.73
C ARG A 191 -12.00 19.53 24.36
#